data_AF-A0A953F0I0-F1
#
_entry.id   AF-A0A953F0I0-F1
#
_cell.length_a   1.000
_cell.length_b   1.000
_cell.length_c   1.000
_cell.angle_alpha   90.00
_cell.angle_beta   90.00
_cell.angle_gamma   90.00
#
_symmetry.space_group_name_H-M   'P 1'
#
loop_
_entity.id
_entity.type
_entity.pdbx_description
1 polymer ?
#
loop_
_entity_poly.entity_id
_entity_poly.type
_entity_poly.pdbx_seq_one_letter_code
_entity_poly.pdbx_strand_id
1 'polypeptide(L)'
;MLIEQAIFTSAESSSGDGYRLVAKSAGVRADEAQELLTWGPSHDSLVEDGRTAVSVNFHPLASGRFCVGRSSHAGAEYSRRGGLRVYTQFLVLAADDLARFANNPFAVLRAATAQGRMQPFERIPPSLEPIRLAGKTPAVDQALLAETTNALGLEAVLQCVDVLLSGDRLVLIANRDRQQLLAAVLNCLPVECRREFSFTTGLKPSPRRPFRILTSDQELPEFRRLGRDAKTLVHQVGDTRSTVQPTPWGRYLRAVLKGGTHTLATHLAIERTTLRLPQLQNLADSLLRQLESPERPAVFQPAPGEPRGVFPRLAKVGATDAAVSRPGIDRLLAGQGASRTARPRIEPSKSDTRTRSSNTMIRAADNDWSAASQPANRTVEALELLDDTVFAALSGSETALDRLKQLWPTTLAKLGPSQLNESREHYIRRALATYRKCNSEPEKQDAARAQHAIEVVCALFGE
;
A
#
# COMPACT_ATOMS: atom_id res chain seq x y z
N MET A 1 -15.08 -16.93 0.50
CA MET A 1 -16.14 -16.43 1.39
C MET A 1 -17.05 -15.51 0.61
N LEU A 2 -18.32 -15.46 0.98
CA LEU A 2 -19.25 -14.43 0.51
C LEU A 2 -19.32 -13.36 1.59
N ILE A 3 -19.12 -12.11 1.21
CA ILE A 3 -19.29 -10.96 2.10
C ILE A 3 -20.43 -10.08 1.59
N GLU A 4 -21.12 -9.45 2.52
CA GLU A 4 -22.23 -8.58 2.20
C GLU A 4 -21.71 -7.17 1.90
N GLN A 5 -22.49 -6.37 1.18
CA GLN A 5 -22.11 -5.00 0.85
C GLN A 5 -23.29 -4.04 0.87
N ALA A 6 -23.01 -2.77 1.08
CA ALA A 6 -23.98 -1.70 1.01
C ALA A 6 -23.36 -0.42 0.43
N ILE A 7 -24.17 0.40 -0.23
CA ILE A 7 -23.75 1.69 -0.78
C ILE A 7 -24.52 2.80 -0.07
N PHE A 8 -23.76 3.73 0.48
CA PHE A 8 -24.24 4.95 1.11
C PHE A 8 -23.80 6.15 0.26
N THR A 9 -24.76 6.92 -0.24
CA THR A 9 -24.46 8.14 -0.99
C THR A 9 -25.67 9.08 -1.01
N SER A 10 -25.48 10.28 -1.56
CA SER A 10 -26.58 11.19 -1.86
C SER A 10 -27.35 10.70 -3.09
N ALA A 11 -28.67 10.58 -2.98
CA ALA A 11 -29.54 10.21 -4.08
C ALA A 11 -30.90 10.90 -3.98
N GLU A 12 -31.44 11.30 -5.13
CA GLU A 12 -32.78 11.88 -5.24
C GLU A 12 -33.86 10.90 -4.80
N SER A 13 -34.80 11.35 -3.97
CA SER A 13 -36.05 10.62 -3.69
C SER A 13 -37.25 11.53 -3.66
N SER A 14 -38.43 10.91 -3.85
CA SER A 14 -39.73 11.55 -3.63
C SER A 14 -39.88 12.15 -2.22
N SER A 15 -39.17 11.63 -1.22
CA SER A 15 -39.16 12.11 0.17
C SER A 15 -38.15 13.23 0.45
N GLY A 16 -37.39 13.69 -0.55
CA GLY A 16 -36.34 14.70 -0.43
C GLY A 16 -34.95 14.18 -0.79
N ASP A 17 -34.01 15.09 -0.96
CA ASP A 17 -32.60 14.80 -1.25
C ASP A 17 -31.82 14.59 0.04
N GLY A 18 -30.98 13.55 0.07
CA GLY A 18 -30.17 13.29 1.25
C GLY A 18 -29.26 12.07 1.13
N TYR A 19 -28.31 11.99 2.06
CA TYR A 19 -27.41 10.86 2.21
C TYR A 19 -28.11 9.71 2.91
N ARG A 20 -28.11 8.54 2.25
CA ARG A 20 -28.77 7.32 2.73
C ARG A 20 -28.12 6.08 2.14
N LEU A 21 -28.51 4.92 2.66
CA LEU A 21 -28.25 3.65 2.00
C LEU A 21 -29.17 3.53 0.78
N VAL A 22 -28.56 3.49 -0.40
CA VAL A 22 -29.25 3.46 -1.70
C VAL A 22 -29.32 2.07 -2.29
N ALA A 23 -28.42 1.18 -1.86
CA ALA A 23 -28.41 -0.22 -2.25
C ALA A 23 -27.73 -1.05 -1.16
N LYS A 24 -28.17 -2.30 -0.99
CA LYS A 24 -27.54 -3.28 -0.11
C LYS A 24 -27.75 -4.69 -0.64
N SER A 25 -26.89 -5.61 -0.24
CA SER A 25 -27.12 -7.03 -0.47
C SER A 25 -28.09 -7.63 0.54
N ALA A 26 -28.70 -8.76 0.17
CA ALA A 26 -29.79 -9.35 0.95
C ALA A 26 -29.38 -9.77 2.37
N GLY A 27 -28.10 -10.12 2.59
CA GLY A 27 -27.59 -10.50 3.90
C GLY A 27 -27.18 -9.33 4.80
N VAL A 28 -27.35 -8.07 4.37
CA VAL A 28 -27.26 -6.90 5.28
C VAL A 28 -28.58 -6.75 6.01
N ARG A 29 -28.56 -7.01 7.33
CA ARG A 29 -29.76 -6.98 8.17
C ARG A 29 -30.32 -5.55 8.32
N ALA A 30 -31.55 -5.43 8.80
CA ALA A 30 -32.21 -4.13 8.97
C ALA A 30 -31.55 -3.27 10.05
N ASP A 31 -31.17 -3.88 11.18
CA ASP A 31 -30.43 -3.25 12.27
C ASP A 31 -29.04 -2.79 11.83
N GLU A 32 -28.31 -3.64 11.09
CA GLU A 32 -27.02 -3.30 10.50
C GLU A 32 -27.14 -2.14 9.51
N ALA A 33 -28.17 -2.14 8.65
CA ALA A 33 -28.42 -1.05 7.73
C ALA A 33 -28.65 0.28 8.47
N GLN A 34 -29.41 0.26 9.57
CA GLN A 34 -29.64 1.45 10.39
C GLN A 34 -28.35 1.94 11.06
N GLU A 35 -27.51 1.02 11.53
CA GLU A 35 -26.20 1.34 12.09
C GLU A 35 -25.27 1.96 11.03
N LEU A 36 -25.23 1.38 9.82
CA LEU A 36 -24.44 1.89 8.70
C LEU A 36 -24.86 3.30 8.25
N LEU A 37 -26.13 3.70 8.41
CA LEU A 37 -26.55 5.09 8.19
C LEU A 37 -25.86 6.08 9.14
N THR A 38 -25.57 5.65 10.37
CA THR A 38 -24.86 6.46 11.37
C THR A 38 -23.38 6.61 11.01
N TRP A 39 -22.79 5.54 10.47
CA TRP A 39 -21.40 5.50 10.02
C TRP A 39 -21.17 6.14 8.64
N GLY A 40 -22.23 6.30 7.85
CA GLY A 40 -22.20 6.98 6.55
C GLY A 40 -21.74 8.44 6.67
N PRO A 41 -20.68 8.86 5.94
CA PRO A 41 -20.29 10.27 5.89
C PRO A 41 -21.20 11.07 4.96
N SER A 42 -21.64 12.24 5.42
CA SER A 42 -22.41 13.19 4.61
C SER A 42 -21.49 14.03 3.70
N HIS A 43 -22.06 15.05 3.05
CA HIS A 43 -21.29 16.08 2.35
C HIS A 43 -20.18 16.66 3.24
N ASP A 44 -19.08 17.07 2.58
CA ASP A 44 -17.93 17.74 3.21
C ASP A 44 -17.31 16.97 4.41
N SER A 45 -17.50 15.64 4.45
CA SER A 45 -16.98 14.81 5.54
C SER A 45 -15.58 14.27 5.28
N LEU A 46 -15.04 14.37 4.06
CA LEU A 46 -13.65 13.98 3.77
C LEU A 46 -12.70 15.12 4.17
N VAL A 47 -11.54 14.76 4.71
CA VAL A 47 -10.51 15.72 5.14
C VAL A 47 -9.82 16.37 3.95
N GLU A 48 -9.53 15.57 2.93
CA GLU A 48 -8.95 16.07 1.68
C GLU A 48 -10.04 16.63 0.78
N ASP A 49 -9.73 17.78 0.21
CA ASP A 49 -10.51 18.35 -0.88
C ASP A 49 -10.14 17.67 -2.22
N GLY A 50 -11.10 17.60 -3.13
CA GLY A 50 -10.86 17.17 -4.51
C GLY A 50 -11.25 15.73 -4.84
N ARG A 51 -11.22 15.41 -6.13
CA ARG A 51 -11.80 14.17 -6.68
C ARG A 51 -11.07 12.89 -6.27
N THR A 52 -9.82 13.01 -5.82
CA THR A 52 -8.97 11.90 -5.40
C THR A 52 -9.06 11.60 -3.91
N ALA A 53 -9.82 12.40 -3.15
CA ALA A 53 -9.99 12.20 -1.72
C ALA A 53 -10.59 10.80 -1.44
N VAL A 54 -9.87 10.02 -0.64
CA VAL A 54 -10.26 8.66 -0.23
C VAL A 54 -10.06 8.49 1.26
N SER A 55 -11.03 7.85 1.89
CA SER A 55 -10.94 7.36 3.26
C SER A 55 -11.29 5.87 3.34
N VAL A 56 -10.52 5.13 4.13
CA VAL A 56 -10.83 3.77 4.56
C VAL A 56 -11.31 3.85 6.00
N ASN A 57 -12.43 3.19 6.27
CA ASN A 57 -13.11 3.20 7.54
C ASN A 57 -13.27 1.77 8.05
N PHE A 58 -13.15 1.56 9.35
CA PHE A 58 -13.40 0.28 9.97
C PHE A 58 -14.10 0.44 11.32
N HIS A 59 -15.09 -0.40 11.58
CA HIS A 59 -15.77 -0.45 12.88
C HIS A 59 -16.47 -1.81 13.09
N PRO A 60 -16.60 -2.27 14.34
CA PRO A 60 -17.52 -3.36 14.68
C PRO A 60 -18.98 -2.89 14.55
N LEU A 61 -19.87 -3.83 14.26
CA LEU A 61 -21.32 -3.64 14.30
C LEU A 61 -21.91 -4.29 15.56
N ALA A 62 -23.06 -3.80 16.01
CA ALA A 62 -23.76 -4.36 17.17
C ALA A 62 -24.15 -5.84 16.98
N SER A 63 -24.28 -6.29 15.73
CA SER A 63 -24.55 -7.70 15.38
C SER A 63 -23.37 -8.64 15.63
N GLY A 64 -22.19 -8.12 15.98
CA GLY A 64 -20.94 -8.89 16.10
C GLY A 64 -20.18 -9.06 14.78
N ARG A 65 -20.75 -8.56 13.66
CA ARG A 65 -20.07 -8.45 12.38
C ARG A 65 -19.18 -7.21 12.34
N PHE A 66 -18.39 -7.10 11.28
CA PHE A 66 -17.46 -6.00 11.09
C PHE A 66 -17.72 -5.30 9.76
N CYS A 67 -17.53 -3.99 9.73
CA CYS A 67 -17.67 -3.19 8.53
C CYS A 67 -16.33 -2.59 8.11
N VAL A 68 -15.96 -2.80 6.85
CA VAL A 68 -14.87 -2.10 6.16
C VAL A 68 -15.50 -1.17 5.12
N GLY A 69 -15.40 0.13 5.31
CA GLY A 69 -15.92 1.15 4.39
C GLY A 69 -14.82 1.78 3.56
N ARG A 70 -15.11 2.08 2.29
CA ARG A 70 -14.30 2.98 1.45
C ARG A 70 -15.16 4.15 1.02
N SER A 71 -14.77 5.36 1.42
CA SER A 71 -15.41 6.61 1.04
C SER A 71 -14.55 7.35 0.02
N SER A 72 -15.17 7.86 -1.04
CA SER A 72 -14.52 8.70 -2.05
C SER A 72 -15.52 9.67 -2.66
N HIS A 73 -15.05 10.68 -3.38
CA HIS A 73 -15.92 11.49 -4.21
C HIS A 73 -16.32 10.72 -5.49
N ALA A 74 -17.61 10.76 -5.87
CA ALA A 74 -18.11 10.13 -7.09
C ALA A 74 -19.19 10.99 -7.76
N GLY A 75 -18.75 11.87 -8.65
CA GLY A 75 -19.63 12.80 -9.37
C GLY A 75 -19.92 14.08 -8.59
N ALA A 76 -20.72 14.96 -9.20
CA ALA A 76 -21.22 16.17 -8.57
C ALA A 76 -22.31 15.82 -7.55
N GLU A 77 -22.41 16.61 -6.49
CA GLU A 77 -23.55 16.51 -5.57
C GLU A 77 -24.83 16.98 -6.27
N TYR A 78 -25.95 16.27 -6.05
CA TYR A 78 -27.27 16.65 -6.56
C TYR A 78 -27.78 17.98 -5.98
N SER A 79 -27.27 18.34 -4.79
CA SER A 79 -27.66 19.57 -4.12
C SER A 79 -27.24 20.78 -4.97
N ARG A 80 -28.12 21.77 -5.09
CA ARG A 80 -27.80 23.06 -5.76
C ARG A 80 -26.67 23.84 -5.08
N ARG A 81 -26.12 23.33 -3.97
CA ARG A 81 -25.02 23.95 -3.22
C ARG A 81 -23.66 23.72 -3.89
N GLY A 82 -23.61 22.85 -4.91
CA GLY A 82 -22.36 22.47 -5.56
C GLY A 82 -21.51 21.54 -4.68
N GLY A 83 -20.33 21.18 -5.17
CA GLY A 83 -19.43 20.26 -4.49
C GLY A 83 -19.52 18.83 -5.02
N LEU A 84 -18.77 17.95 -4.38
CA LEU A 84 -18.60 16.56 -4.79
C LEU A 84 -19.47 15.63 -3.94
N ARG A 85 -20.17 14.71 -4.60
CA ARG A 85 -20.97 13.69 -3.92
C ARG A 85 -20.05 12.70 -3.22
N VAL A 86 -20.23 12.50 -1.92
CA VAL A 86 -19.54 11.43 -1.20
C VAL A 86 -20.23 10.09 -1.50
N TYR A 87 -19.44 9.12 -1.95
CA TYR A 87 -19.85 7.74 -2.19
C TYR A 87 -19.10 6.84 -1.22
N THR A 88 -19.83 6.07 -0.43
CA THR A 88 -19.25 5.10 0.49
C THR A 88 -19.76 3.71 0.18
N GLN A 89 -18.85 2.78 -0.05
CA GLN A 89 -19.16 1.36 -0.17
C GLN A 89 -18.69 0.64 1.09
N PHE A 90 -19.63 -0.01 1.75
CA PHE A 90 -19.40 -0.83 2.94
C PHE A 90 -19.28 -2.30 2.54
N LEU A 91 -18.32 -2.99 3.13
CA LEU A 91 -18.15 -4.43 3.12
C LEU A 91 -18.46 -4.94 4.53
N VAL A 92 -19.43 -5.84 4.66
CA VAL A 92 -19.87 -6.38 5.95
C VAL A 92 -19.47 -7.85 6.05
N LEU A 93 -18.67 -8.18 7.06
CA LEU A 93 -18.01 -9.48 7.22
C LEU A 93 -18.41 -10.13 8.54
N ALA A 94 -18.57 -11.45 8.54
CA ALA A 94 -18.57 -12.21 9.77
C ALA A 94 -17.19 -12.18 10.45
N ALA A 95 -17.13 -12.48 11.75
CA ALA A 95 -15.87 -12.52 12.49
C ALA A 95 -14.87 -13.51 11.87
N ASP A 96 -15.33 -14.70 11.51
CA ASP A 96 -14.48 -15.75 10.92
C ASP A 96 -13.95 -15.36 9.53
N ASP A 97 -14.76 -14.64 8.74
CA ASP A 97 -14.34 -14.13 7.44
C ASP A 97 -13.25 -13.07 7.57
N LEU A 98 -13.39 -12.17 8.54
CA LEU A 98 -12.37 -11.17 8.85
C LEU A 98 -11.08 -11.82 9.40
N ALA A 99 -11.22 -12.89 10.20
CA ALA A 99 -10.08 -13.64 10.75
C ALA A 99 -9.21 -14.26 9.66
N ARG A 100 -9.79 -14.67 8.52
CA ARG A 100 -9.02 -15.15 7.34
C ARG A 100 -8.04 -14.12 6.78
N PHE A 101 -8.29 -12.83 7.03
CA PHE A 101 -7.43 -11.71 6.66
C PHE A 101 -6.61 -11.21 7.85
N ALA A 102 -6.36 -12.08 8.85
CA ALA A 102 -5.65 -11.74 10.07
C ALA A 102 -6.22 -10.49 10.76
N ASN A 103 -7.56 -10.35 10.73
CA ASN A 103 -8.28 -9.19 11.21
C ASN A 103 -7.74 -7.85 10.69
N ASN A 104 -7.25 -7.81 9.45
CA ASN A 104 -6.71 -6.63 8.81
C ASN A 104 -7.70 -6.06 7.78
N PRO A 105 -8.39 -4.93 8.08
CA PRO A 105 -9.35 -4.32 7.17
C PRO A 105 -8.75 -3.89 5.82
N PHE A 106 -7.48 -3.48 5.80
CA PHE A 106 -6.80 -3.08 4.57
C PHE A 106 -6.57 -4.28 3.65
N ALA A 107 -6.30 -5.46 4.20
CA ALA A 107 -6.15 -6.67 3.40
C ALA A 107 -7.47 -7.11 2.74
N VAL A 108 -8.60 -6.96 3.45
CA VAL A 108 -9.95 -7.15 2.87
C VAL A 108 -10.18 -6.18 1.72
N LEU A 109 -9.86 -4.90 1.93
CA LEU A 109 -10.05 -3.87 0.91
C LEU A 109 -9.16 -4.09 -0.32
N ARG A 110 -7.90 -4.49 -0.12
CA ARG A 110 -6.99 -4.86 -1.22
C ARG A 110 -7.55 -6.02 -2.03
N ALA A 111 -8.05 -7.07 -1.37
CA ALA A 111 -8.66 -8.21 -2.06
C ALA A 111 -9.89 -7.80 -2.88
N ALA A 112 -10.78 -6.96 -2.32
CA ALA A 112 -11.94 -6.45 -3.04
C ALA A 112 -11.56 -5.55 -4.21
N THR A 113 -10.55 -4.69 -4.03
CA THR A 113 -10.05 -3.77 -5.08
C THR A 113 -9.38 -4.53 -6.21
N ALA A 114 -8.57 -5.55 -5.90
CA ALA A 114 -7.91 -6.41 -6.90
C ALA A 114 -8.93 -7.16 -7.77
N GLN A 115 -10.13 -7.44 -7.25
CA GLN A 115 -11.24 -8.01 -8.01
C GLN A 115 -12.10 -6.96 -8.75
N GLY A 116 -11.72 -5.67 -8.71
CA GLY A 116 -12.49 -4.58 -9.32
C GLY A 116 -13.80 -4.26 -8.60
N ARG A 117 -14.02 -4.72 -7.37
CA ARG A 117 -15.31 -4.62 -6.67
C ARG A 117 -15.51 -3.31 -5.90
N MET A 118 -14.48 -2.47 -5.81
CA MET A 118 -14.49 -1.21 -5.05
C MET A 118 -14.62 0.05 -5.92
N GLN A 119 -14.97 -0.09 -7.20
CA GLN A 119 -15.21 1.04 -8.09
C GLN A 119 -16.62 1.62 -7.84
N PRO A 120 -16.77 2.96 -7.75
CA PRO A 120 -18.09 3.57 -7.67
C PRO A 120 -18.97 3.17 -8.86
N PHE A 121 -20.22 2.79 -8.60
CA PHE A 121 -21.17 2.52 -9.67
C PHE A 121 -21.56 3.82 -10.38
N GLU A 122 -21.55 3.81 -11.71
CA GLU A 122 -22.14 4.89 -12.51
C GLU A 122 -23.66 4.97 -12.29
N ARG A 123 -24.31 3.80 -12.37
CA ARG A 123 -25.71 3.60 -12.02
C ARG A 123 -25.82 2.55 -10.92
N ILE A 124 -26.27 2.99 -9.75
CA ILE A 124 -26.38 2.11 -8.58
C ILE A 124 -27.57 1.16 -8.79
N PRO A 125 -27.38 -0.17 -8.73
CA PRO A 125 -28.47 -1.11 -8.83
C PRO A 125 -29.37 -1.06 -7.58
N PRO A 126 -30.66 -1.43 -7.68
CA PRO A 126 -31.58 -1.39 -6.53
C PRO A 126 -31.19 -2.41 -5.43
N SER A 127 -30.50 -3.48 -5.80
CA SER A 127 -29.97 -4.49 -4.90
C SER A 127 -28.54 -4.85 -5.30
N LEU A 128 -27.71 -5.23 -4.33
CA LEU A 128 -26.33 -5.66 -4.56
C LEU A 128 -26.22 -7.18 -4.39
N GLU A 129 -25.43 -7.81 -5.24
CA GLU A 129 -25.01 -9.18 -5.01
C GLU A 129 -23.90 -9.23 -3.94
N PRO A 130 -23.86 -10.24 -3.06
CA PRO A 130 -22.71 -10.46 -2.17
C PRO A 130 -21.41 -10.64 -2.97
N ILE A 131 -20.28 -10.18 -2.41
CA ILE A 131 -18.96 -10.28 -3.06
C ILE A 131 -18.27 -11.57 -2.63
N ARG A 132 -17.81 -12.36 -3.60
CA ARG A 132 -16.95 -13.52 -3.33
C ARG A 132 -15.48 -13.11 -3.19
N LEU A 133 -15.03 -12.93 -1.95
CA LEU A 133 -13.61 -12.69 -1.68
C LEU A 133 -12.84 -14.02 -1.55
N ALA A 134 -11.69 -14.03 -2.23
CA ALA A 134 -10.68 -15.07 -2.13
C ALA A 134 -9.44 -14.51 -1.41
N GLY A 135 -8.61 -15.42 -0.90
CA GLY A 135 -7.36 -15.08 -0.22
C GLY A 135 -7.37 -15.34 1.28
N LYS A 136 -6.17 -15.19 1.84
CA LYS A 136 -5.83 -15.14 3.25
C LYS A 136 -4.65 -14.18 3.40
N THR A 137 -4.43 -13.65 4.59
CA THR A 137 -3.30 -12.76 4.86
C THR A 137 -2.51 -13.30 6.05
N PRO A 138 -1.17 -13.24 6.02
CA PRO A 138 -0.38 -13.59 7.19
C PRO A 138 -0.70 -12.67 8.37
N ALA A 139 -0.35 -13.10 9.59
CA ALA A 139 -0.50 -12.26 10.77
C ALA A 139 0.23 -10.93 10.62
N VAL A 140 1.41 -10.92 9.99
CA VAL A 140 2.21 -9.73 9.71
C VAL A 140 2.52 -9.64 8.22
N ASP A 141 2.11 -8.54 7.60
CA ASP A 141 2.53 -8.12 6.26
C ASP A 141 3.96 -7.54 6.35
N GLN A 142 4.95 -8.43 6.26
CA GLN A 142 6.35 -8.09 6.48
C GLN A 142 6.87 -7.06 5.46
N ALA A 143 6.44 -7.15 4.20
CA ALA A 143 6.83 -6.22 3.14
C ALA A 143 6.31 -4.81 3.43
N LEU A 144 5.00 -4.70 3.74
CA LEU A 144 4.39 -3.43 4.12
C LEU A 144 5.06 -2.79 5.33
N LEU A 145 5.34 -3.59 6.37
CA LEU A 145 5.98 -3.10 7.58
C LEU A 145 7.41 -2.60 7.27
N ALA A 146 8.20 -3.37 6.52
CA ALA A 146 9.55 -2.99 6.11
C ALA A 146 9.54 -1.69 5.27
N GLU A 147 8.67 -1.59 4.26
CA GLU A 147 8.52 -0.40 3.43
C GLU A 147 8.17 0.84 4.27
N THR A 148 7.21 0.70 5.19
CA THR A 148 6.79 1.79 6.06
C THR A 148 7.90 2.21 7.03
N THR A 149 8.63 1.25 7.61
CA THR A 149 9.76 1.54 8.49
C THR A 149 10.94 2.17 7.74
N ASN A 150 11.15 1.81 6.47
CA ASN A 150 12.18 2.44 5.63
C ASN A 150 11.78 3.89 5.30
N ALA A 151 10.49 4.14 5.05
CA ALA A 151 9.99 5.46 4.70
C ALA A 151 9.93 6.44 5.89
N LEU A 152 9.54 5.97 7.07
CA LEU A 152 9.27 6.82 8.24
C LEU A 152 10.27 6.64 9.40
N GLY A 153 11.04 5.56 9.38
CA GLY A 153 11.86 5.12 10.51
C GLY A 153 11.09 4.20 11.47
N LEU A 154 11.78 3.20 12.02
CA LEU A 154 11.20 2.23 12.96
C LEU A 154 10.62 2.92 14.21
N GLU A 155 11.36 3.86 14.81
CA GLU A 155 10.90 4.52 16.04
C GLU A 155 9.63 5.34 15.82
N ALA A 156 9.42 5.96 14.65
CA ALA A 156 8.20 6.69 14.35
C ALA A 156 6.97 5.75 14.31
N VAL A 157 7.12 4.56 13.70
CA VAL A 157 6.05 3.55 13.69
C VAL A 157 5.76 3.04 15.10
N LEU A 158 6.80 2.77 15.90
CA LEU A 158 6.64 2.26 17.26
C LEU A 158 6.07 3.30 18.23
N GLN A 159 6.43 4.56 18.06
CA GLN A 159 5.82 5.68 18.78
C GLN A 159 4.32 5.77 18.46
N CYS A 160 3.90 5.57 17.22
CA CYS A 160 2.46 5.50 16.88
C CYS A 160 1.75 4.36 17.61
N VAL A 161 2.39 3.19 17.74
CA VAL A 161 1.86 2.06 18.52
C VAL A 161 1.76 2.43 20.00
N ASP A 162 2.79 3.04 20.58
CA ASP A 162 2.78 3.46 21.99
C ASP A 162 1.66 4.46 22.27
N VAL A 163 1.53 5.50 21.45
CA VAL A 163 0.45 6.50 21.58
C VAL A 163 -0.92 5.82 21.42
N LEU A 164 -1.07 4.91 20.47
CA LEU A 164 -2.32 4.17 20.26
C LEU A 164 -2.74 3.36 21.50
N LEU A 165 -1.77 2.75 22.18
CA LEU A 165 -2.00 1.90 23.34
C LEU A 165 -2.13 2.68 24.65
N SER A 166 -1.61 3.91 24.71
CA SER A 166 -1.71 4.79 25.89
C SER A 166 -3.02 5.56 25.97
N GLY A 167 -3.76 5.71 24.87
CA GLY A 167 -4.98 6.52 24.80
C GLY A 167 -6.26 5.72 24.56
N ASP A 168 -7.38 6.34 24.94
CA ASP A 168 -8.71 5.87 24.52
C ASP A 168 -8.90 6.18 23.03
N ARG A 169 -8.52 7.39 22.60
CA ARG A 169 -8.67 7.87 21.22
C ARG A 169 -7.36 8.48 20.69
N LEU A 170 -7.05 8.22 19.43
CA LEU A 170 -5.86 8.73 18.74
C LEU A 170 -6.27 9.54 17.51
N VAL A 171 -5.70 10.74 17.36
CA VAL A 171 -5.60 11.47 16.10
C VAL A 171 -4.16 11.42 15.61
N LEU A 172 -3.94 10.81 14.46
CA LEU A 172 -2.65 10.62 13.84
C LEU A 172 -2.49 11.55 12.64
N ILE A 173 -1.54 12.48 12.70
CA ILE A 173 -1.25 13.41 11.62
C ILE A 173 0.02 12.94 10.90
N ALA A 174 -0.12 12.53 9.64
CA ALA A 174 0.93 11.92 8.84
C ALA A 174 0.99 12.54 7.45
N ASN A 175 2.11 13.15 7.11
CA ASN A 175 2.30 13.88 5.84
C ASN A 175 2.33 12.98 4.57
N ARG A 176 2.36 11.65 4.72
CA ARG A 176 2.39 10.68 3.62
C ARG A 176 1.67 9.40 3.98
N ASP A 177 1.07 8.78 2.96
CA ASP A 177 0.31 7.51 2.96
C ASP A 177 -0.22 7.05 4.34
N ARG A 178 -1.20 7.80 4.84
CA ARG A 178 -1.88 7.53 6.11
C ARG A 178 -2.55 6.15 6.18
N GLN A 179 -2.88 5.54 5.03
CA GLN A 179 -3.44 4.19 4.98
C GLN A 179 -2.34 3.16 5.21
N GLN A 180 -1.20 3.30 4.52
CA GLN A 180 -0.02 2.46 4.72
C GLN A 180 0.50 2.54 6.16
N LEU A 181 0.64 3.75 6.73
CA LEU A 181 1.06 3.92 8.11
C LEU A 181 0.12 3.21 9.09
N LEU A 182 -1.19 3.45 9.00
CA LEU A 182 -2.14 2.80 9.90
C LEU A 182 -2.14 1.28 9.72
N ALA A 183 -2.04 0.80 8.48
CA ALA A 183 -1.90 -0.62 8.21
C ALA A 183 -0.63 -1.21 8.85
N ALA A 184 0.50 -0.51 8.81
CA ALA A 184 1.74 -0.93 9.48
C ALA A 184 1.59 -0.96 11.01
N VAL A 185 0.98 0.07 11.60
CA VAL A 185 0.67 0.11 13.05
C VAL A 185 -0.21 -1.07 13.47
N LEU A 186 -1.25 -1.40 12.69
CA LEU A 186 -2.08 -2.59 12.97
C LEU A 186 -1.31 -3.90 12.83
N ASN A 187 -0.35 -3.98 11.90
CA ASN A 187 0.54 -5.15 11.76
C ASN A 187 1.46 -5.36 12.98
N CYS A 188 1.70 -4.33 13.78
CA CYS A 188 2.42 -4.42 15.05
C CYS A 188 1.55 -4.91 16.23
N LEU A 189 0.24 -5.10 16.04
CA LEU A 189 -0.67 -5.58 17.08
C LEU A 189 -1.01 -7.07 16.88
N PRO A 190 -1.24 -7.83 17.97
CA PRO A 190 -1.81 -9.16 17.88
C PRO A 190 -3.12 -9.17 17.09
N VAL A 191 -3.32 -10.22 16.31
CA VAL A 191 -4.43 -10.34 15.35
C VAL A 191 -5.78 -10.15 16.05
N GLU A 192 -5.93 -10.65 17.26
CA GLU A 192 -7.18 -10.64 18.02
C GLU A 192 -7.57 -9.23 18.48
N CYS A 193 -6.58 -8.41 18.83
CA CYS A 193 -6.76 -7.04 19.32
C CYS A 193 -7.13 -6.05 18.20
N ARG A 194 -6.81 -6.34 16.93
CA ARG A 194 -7.05 -5.41 15.80
C ARG A 194 -8.52 -5.00 15.65
N ARG A 195 -9.43 -5.89 16.01
CA ARG A 195 -10.88 -5.69 15.93
C ARG A 195 -11.41 -4.66 16.93
N GLU A 196 -10.65 -4.34 17.97
CA GLU A 196 -11.01 -3.38 19.02
C GLU A 196 -10.72 -1.92 18.63
N PHE A 197 -10.14 -1.68 17.45
CA PHE A 197 -9.77 -0.36 16.98
C PHE A 197 -10.65 0.06 15.81
N SER A 198 -11.72 0.83 16.08
CA SER A 198 -12.44 1.52 15.01
C SER A 198 -11.60 2.67 14.46
N PHE A 199 -11.57 2.87 13.14
CA PHE A 199 -10.76 3.92 12.55
C PHE A 199 -11.34 4.53 11.28
N THR A 200 -10.85 5.73 10.96
CA THR A 200 -11.02 6.37 9.67
C THR A 200 -9.70 6.97 9.20
N THR A 201 -9.40 6.81 7.92
CA THR A 201 -8.17 7.35 7.33
C THR A 201 -8.41 8.62 6.54
N GLY A 202 -9.33 9.48 6.93
CA GLY A 202 -9.59 10.72 6.16
C GLY A 202 -11.02 11.22 6.22
N LEU A 203 -11.83 10.80 7.19
CA LEU A 203 -13.07 11.49 7.54
C LEU A 203 -12.81 12.53 8.63
N LYS A 204 -13.47 13.68 8.53
CA LYS A 204 -13.53 14.69 9.58
C LYS A 204 -14.19 14.10 10.84
N PRO A 205 -13.77 14.53 12.05
CA PRO A 205 -14.39 14.12 13.30
C PRO A 205 -15.91 14.28 13.29
N SER A 206 -16.63 13.29 13.82
CA SER A 206 -18.07 13.38 14.04
C SER A 206 -18.46 12.74 15.37
N PRO A 207 -19.30 13.38 16.20
CA PRO A 207 -19.84 12.77 17.40
C PRO A 207 -20.66 11.51 17.13
N ARG A 208 -21.28 11.40 15.94
CA ARG A 208 -22.05 10.23 15.53
C ARG A 208 -21.17 9.04 15.14
N ARG A 209 -19.88 9.29 14.85
CA ARG A 209 -18.92 8.28 14.41
C ARG A 209 -17.73 8.29 15.37
N PRO A 210 -17.84 7.64 16.54
CA PRO A 210 -16.82 7.64 17.56
C PRO A 210 -15.65 6.71 17.16
N PHE A 211 -14.96 7.04 16.07
CA PHE A 211 -13.75 6.33 15.67
C PHE A 211 -12.68 6.49 16.75
N ARG A 212 -12.07 5.36 17.10
CA ARG A 212 -10.95 5.30 18.05
C ARG A 212 -9.68 5.91 17.45
N ILE A 213 -9.44 5.70 16.16
CA ILE A 213 -8.30 6.26 15.43
C ILE A 213 -8.81 7.15 14.29
N LEU A 214 -8.32 8.37 14.22
CA LEU A 214 -8.54 9.28 13.09
C LEU A 214 -7.18 9.60 12.48
N THR A 215 -7.08 9.53 11.16
CA THR A 215 -5.85 9.95 10.49
C THR A 215 -6.10 11.10 9.51
N SER A 216 -5.08 11.94 9.38
CA SER A 216 -5.09 13.14 8.54
C SER A 216 -3.69 13.43 8.04
N ASP A 217 -3.57 14.11 6.91
CA ASP A 217 -2.32 14.67 6.40
C ASP A 217 -2.04 16.09 6.91
N GLN A 218 -3.07 16.75 7.46
CA GLN A 218 -3.01 18.11 7.97
C GLN A 218 -3.61 18.24 9.36
N GLU A 219 -3.15 19.24 10.11
CA GLU A 219 -3.70 19.59 11.41
C GLU A 219 -4.97 20.43 11.24
N LEU A 220 -6.13 19.79 11.38
CA LEU A 220 -7.42 20.46 11.32
C LEU A 220 -7.80 21.13 12.66
N PRO A 221 -8.52 22.27 12.66
CA PRO A 221 -9.07 22.86 13.88
C PRO A 221 -9.91 21.88 14.72
N GLU A 222 -10.64 20.97 14.07
CA GLU A 222 -11.46 19.94 14.70
C GLU A 222 -10.61 18.94 15.49
N PHE A 223 -9.43 18.58 14.98
CA PHE A 223 -8.50 17.70 15.69
C PHE A 223 -7.88 18.38 16.91
N ARG A 224 -7.53 19.67 16.79
CA ARG A 224 -7.08 20.46 17.94
C ARG A 224 -8.15 20.58 19.02
N ARG A 225 -9.42 20.71 18.63
CA ARG A 225 -10.55 20.70 19.57
C ARG A 225 -10.69 19.35 20.27
N LEU A 226 -10.57 18.25 19.52
CA LEU A 226 -10.58 16.91 20.09
C LEU A 226 -9.44 16.68 21.08
N GLY A 227 -8.22 17.16 20.79
CA GLY A 227 -7.07 17.02 21.68
C GLY A 227 -7.18 17.76 23.03
N ARG A 228 -8.23 18.57 23.23
CA ARG A 228 -8.54 19.17 24.54
C ARG A 228 -9.28 18.19 25.46
N ASP A 229 -9.85 17.12 24.92
CA ASP A 229 -10.38 16.01 25.71
C ASP A 229 -9.20 15.20 26.25
N ALA A 230 -9.13 15.01 27.57
CA ALA A 230 -8.08 14.26 28.24
C ALA A 230 -7.93 12.82 27.73
N LYS A 231 -8.97 12.29 27.07
CA LYS A 231 -8.99 10.94 26.50
C LYS A 231 -8.46 10.84 25.06
N THR A 232 -8.22 11.98 24.39
CA THR A 232 -7.76 12.01 23.01
C THR A 232 -6.31 12.47 22.91
N LEU A 233 -5.45 11.62 22.35
CA LEU A 233 -4.07 11.95 22.03
C LEU A 233 -3.98 12.41 20.58
N VAL A 234 -3.37 13.57 20.34
CA VAL A 234 -3.03 14.06 19.00
C VAL A 234 -1.54 13.85 18.80
N HIS A 235 -1.16 13.10 17.77
CA HIS A 235 0.23 12.75 17.49
C HIS A 235 0.59 13.09 16.04
N GLN A 236 1.60 13.95 15.89
CA GLN A 236 2.25 14.23 14.63
C GLN A 236 3.36 13.21 14.39
N VAL A 237 3.27 12.46 13.30
CA VAL A 237 4.26 11.43 12.96
C VAL A 237 5.60 12.08 12.65
N GLY A 238 6.66 11.57 13.27
CA GLY A 238 8.00 12.13 13.19
C GLY A 238 8.29 13.22 14.22
N ASP A 239 7.31 13.61 15.06
CA ASP A 239 7.57 14.51 16.17
C ASP A 239 8.32 13.77 17.29
N THR A 240 9.59 14.10 17.45
CA THR A 240 10.47 13.56 18.49
C THR A 240 10.11 14.08 19.89
N ARG A 241 9.21 15.07 20.00
CA ARG A 241 8.80 15.66 21.28
C ARG A 241 7.70 14.88 21.99
N SER A 242 7.22 13.76 21.44
CA SER A 242 6.21 12.97 22.16
C SER A 242 6.74 12.58 23.54
N THR A 243 5.97 12.93 24.56
CA THR A 243 6.25 12.59 25.95
C THR A 243 5.72 11.22 26.35
N VAL A 244 5.09 10.50 25.41
CA VAL A 244 4.51 9.18 25.65
C VAL A 244 5.63 8.18 25.92
N GLN A 245 5.61 7.61 27.12
CA GLN A 245 6.53 6.56 27.51
C GLN A 245 6.24 5.27 26.73
N PRO A 246 7.28 4.50 26.33
CA PRO A 246 7.10 3.20 25.74
C PRO A 246 6.21 2.29 26.60
N THR A 247 5.14 1.79 26.02
CA THR A 247 4.30 0.76 26.64
C THR A 247 5.09 -0.55 26.75
N PRO A 248 4.74 -1.49 27.66
CA PRO A 248 5.34 -2.83 27.66
C PRO A 248 5.31 -3.50 26.28
N TRP A 249 4.19 -3.40 25.55
CA TRP A 249 4.11 -3.89 24.18
C TRP A 249 5.08 -3.17 23.22
N GLY A 250 5.19 -1.85 23.29
CA GLY A 250 6.17 -1.09 22.50
C GLY A 250 7.62 -1.43 22.82
N ARG A 251 7.95 -1.73 24.08
CA ARG A 251 9.28 -2.24 24.47
C ARG A 251 9.56 -3.61 23.85
N TYR A 252 8.58 -4.51 23.90
CA TYR A 252 8.65 -5.80 23.22
C TYR A 252 8.88 -5.65 21.71
N LEU A 253 8.12 -4.77 21.04
CA LEU A 253 8.28 -4.52 19.61
C LEU A 253 9.68 -3.98 19.27
N ARG A 254 10.22 -3.05 20.06
CA ARG A 254 11.59 -2.53 19.89
C ARG A 254 12.63 -3.64 20.03
N ALA A 255 12.46 -4.56 20.98
CA ALA A 255 13.38 -5.69 21.16
C ALA A 255 13.35 -6.64 19.96
N VAL A 256 12.15 -6.96 19.45
CA VAL A 256 11.99 -7.94 18.37
C VAL A 256 12.36 -7.38 17.01
N LEU A 257 11.92 -6.16 16.67
CA LEU A 257 12.10 -5.58 15.34
C LEU A 257 13.54 -5.15 15.05
N LYS A 258 14.39 -4.97 16.08
CA LYS A 258 15.84 -4.87 15.91
C LYS A 258 16.45 -6.08 15.20
N GLY A 259 15.85 -7.26 15.37
CA GLY A 259 16.23 -8.50 14.69
C GLY A 259 15.48 -8.77 13.38
N GLY A 260 14.66 -7.83 12.91
CA GLY A 260 13.81 -7.97 11.72
C GLY A 260 12.35 -8.36 12.02
N THR A 261 11.53 -8.43 10.98
CA THR A 261 10.07 -8.63 11.08
C THR A 261 9.65 -10.09 11.24
N HIS A 262 10.55 -11.05 10.98
CA HIS A 262 10.25 -12.48 11.01
C HIS A 262 9.82 -12.98 12.40
N THR A 263 10.60 -12.64 13.44
CA THR A 263 10.28 -13.04 14.82
C THR A 263 8.93 -12.49 15.27
N LEU A 264 8.61 -11.25 14.90
CA LEU A 264 7.30 -10.66 15.16
C LEU A 264 6.20 -11.47 14.45
N ALA A 265 6.38 -11.78 13.17
CA ALA A 265 5.44 -12.58 12.40
C ALA A 265 5.17 -13.96 13.04
N THR A 266 6.22 -14.64 13.49
CA THR A 266 6.11 -15.94 14.18
C THR A 266 5.30 -15.81 15.48
N HIS A 267 5.59 -14.81 16.32
CA HIS A 267 4.87 -14.63 17.59
C HIS A 267 3.41 -14.22 17.38
N LEU A 268 3.11 -13.40 16.37
CA LEU A 268 1.74 -12.96 16.07
C LEU A 268 0.93 -13.98 15.27
N ALA A 269 1.57 -14.99 14.67
CA ALA A 269 0.88 -16.11 14.01
C ALA A 269 0.27 -17.11 15.01
N ILE A 270 0.71 -17.08 16.28
CA ILE A 270 0.13 -17.91 17.33
C ILE A 270 -1.27 -17.38 17.66
N GLU A 271 -2.28 -18.22 17.44
CA GLU A 271 -3.68 -17.89 17.74
C GLU A 271 -3.93 -17.85 19.26
N ARG A 272 -4.58 -16.78 19.72
CA ARG A 272 -4.90 -16.52 21.13
C ARG A 272 -6.35 -16.08 21.24
N THR A 273 -7.28 -17.02 21.10
CA THR A 273 -8.73 -16.78 20.99
C THR A 273 -9.33 -15.85 22.06
N THR A 274 -8.75 -15.80 23.26
CA THR A 274 -9.23 -14.98 24.38
C THR A 274 -8.47 -13.68 24.58
N LEU A 275 -7.45 -13.38 23.77
CA LEU A 275 -6.63 -12.18 23.96
C LEU A 275 -7.43 -10.91 23.64
N ARG A 276 -7.43 -9.99 24.61
CA ARG A 276 -8.03 -8.65 24.51
C ARG A 276 -7.02 -7.57 24.83
N LEU A 277 -7.31 -6.34 24.43
CA LEU A 277 -6.40 -5.21 24.62
C LEU A 277 -5.90 -5.01 26.07
N PRO A 278 -6.72 -5.16 27.13
CA PRO A 278 -6.23 -5.02 28.51
C PRO A 278 -5.18 -6.06 28.93
N GLN A 279 -5.13 -7.21 28.25
CA GLN A 279 -4.19 -8.29 28.53
C GLN A 279 -2.88 -8.14 27.75
N LEU A 280 -2.79 -7.16 26.84
CA LEU A 280 -1.65 -6.98 25.95
C LEU A 280 -0.35 -6.70 26.73
N GLN A 281 -0.44 -6.01 27.86
CA GLN A 281 0.74 -5.71 28.68
C GLN A 281 1.31 -6.98 29.34
N ASN A 282 0.45 -7.84 29.88
CA ASN A 282 0.86 -9.11 30.46
C ASN A 282 1.51 -10.04 29.41
N LEU A 283 0.95 -10.04 28.18
CA LEU A 283 1.55 -10.76 27.06
C LEU A 283 2.93 -10.20 26.71
N ALA A 284 3.07 -8.87 26.64
CA ALA A 284 4.35 -8.22 26.36
C ALA A 284 5.44 -8.62 27.36
N ASP A 285 5.13 -8.55 28.66
CA ASP A 285 6.08 -8.91 29.71
C ASP A 285 6.46 -10.39 29.65
N SER A 286 5.51 -11.28 29.33
CA SER A 286 5.82 -12.70 29.11
C SER A 286 6.75 -12.93 27.93
N LEU A 287 6.52 -12.24 26.81
CA LEU A 287 7.35 -12.38 25.61
C LEU A 287 8.74 -11.75 25.82
N LEU A 288 8.86 -10.63 26.55
CA LEU A 288 10.14 -10.05 26.92
C LEU A 288 10.97 -11.01 27.78
N ARG A 289 10.37 -11.61 28.82
CA ARG A 289 11.05 -12.64 29.64
C ARG A 289 11.52 -13.84 28.79
N GLN A 290 10.74 -14.24 27.80
CA GLN A 290 11.14 -15.30 26.86
C GLN A 290 12.33 -14.90 25.97
N LEU A 291 12.43 -13.63 25.58
CA LEU A 291 13.57 -13.12 24.80
C LEU A 291 14.85 -13.00 25.63
N GLU A 292 14.72 -12.76 26.94
CA GLU A 292 15.85 -12.64 27.89
C GLU A 292 16.35 -14.00 28.40
N SER A 293 15.54 -15.06 28.31
CA SER A 293 15.93 -16.40 28.76
C SER A 293 17.14 -16.93 27.95
N PRO A 294 18.27 -17.27 28.60
CA PRO A 294 19.45 -17.82 27.93
C PRO A 294 19.19 -19.21 27.33
N GLU A 295 18.22 -19.93 27.88
CA GLU A 295 17.63 -21.10 27.25
C GLU A 295 16.69 -20.62 26.15
N ARG A 296 17.26 -20.15 25.03
CA ARG A 296 16.49 -19.94 23.81
C ARG A 296 15.95 -21.32 23.44
N PRO A 297 14.63 -21.61 23.56
CA PRO A 297 14.11 -22.80 22.94
C PRO A 297 14.50 -22.66 21.46
N ALA A 298 15.22 -23.65 20.93
CA ALA A 298 15.55 -23.70 19.52
C ALA A 298 14.24 -23.40 18.79
N VAL A 299 14.20 -22.26 18.08
CA VAL A 299 13.05 -21.79 17.31
C VAL A 299 12.40 -23.01 16.72
N PHE A 300 11.15 -23.29 17.10
CA PHE A 300 10.38 -24.51 16.80
C PHE A 300 10.76 -24.99 15.39
N GLN A 301 11.78 -25.84 15.29
CA GLN A 301 12.18 -26.41 14.01
C GLN A 301 11.06 -27.42 13.76
N PRO A 302 10.23 -27.23 12.72
CA PRO A 302 9.21 -28.23 12.42
C PRO A 302 9.93 -29.57 12.34
N ALA A 303 9.42 -30.55 13.09
CA ALA A 303 10.10 -31.82 13.27
C ALA A 303 10.53 -32.37 11.89
N PRO A 304 11.79 -32.80 11.72
CA PRO A 304 12.25 -33.37 10.46
C PRO A 304 11.47 -34.66 10.22
N GLY A 305 10.38 -34.57 9.46
CA GLY A 305 9.48 -35.71 9.23
C GLY A 305 8.00 -35.38 9.08
N GLU A 306 7.53 -34.17 9.45
CA GLU A 306 6.16 -33.80 9.07
C GLU A 306 6.10 -33.53 7.56
N PRO A 307 5.28 -34.28 6.80
CA PRO A 307 5.16 -34.06 5.37
C PRO A 307 4.61 -32.65 5.16
N ARG A 308 5.45 -31.77 4.61
CA ARG A 308 5.03 -30.50 4.03
C ARG A 308 3.81 -30.80 3.18
N GLY A 309 2.66 -30.25 3.58
CA GLY A 309 1.40 -30.40 2.88
C GLY A 309 1.64 -30.24 1.39
N VAL A 310 1.45 -31.34 0.66
CA VAL A 310 1.60 -31.40 -0.79
C VAL A 310 0.63 -30.37 -1.35
N PHE A 311 1.15 -29.23 -1.79
CA PHE A 311 0.43 -28.37 -2.71
C PHE A 311 0.03 -29.25 -3.89
N PRO A 312 -1.26 -29.31 -4.27
CA PRO A 312 -1.65 -30.13 -5.40
C PRO A 312 -0.92 -29.57 -6.62
N ARG A 313 -0.05 -30.41 -7.20
CA ARG A 313 0.48 -30.21 -8.55
C ARG A 313 -0.72 -29.98 -9.46
N LEU A 314 -0.86 -28.75 -9.97
CA LEU A 314 -1.71 -28.46 -11.11
C LEU A 314 -1.33 -29.45 -12.21
N ALA A 315 -2.27 -30.36 -12.49
CA ALA A 315 -2.18 -31.26 -13.61
C ALA A 315 -2.02 -30.43 -14.90
N LYS A 316 -1.02 -30.79 -15.70
CA LYS A 316 -0.92 -30.38 -17.10
C LYS A 316 -2.23 -30.77 -17.79
N VAL A 317 -3.08 -29.80 -18.08
CA VAL A 317 -4.18 -29.96 -19.03
C VAL A 317 -3.56 -29.86 -20.42
N GLY A 318 -3.77 -30.92 -21.20
CA GLY A 318 -3.22 -31.10 -22.53
C GLY A 318 -3.69 -30.03 -23.51
N ALA A 319 -2.77 -29.69 -24.40
CA ALA A 319 -3.06 -29.01 -25.65
C ALA A 319 -4.08 -29.82 -26.44
N THR A 320 -5.16 -29.16 -26.85
CA THR A 320 -5.97 -29.59 -27.99
C THR A 320 -6.00 -28.44 -28.98
N ASP A 321 -5.57 -28.78 -30.19
CA ASP A 321 -5.58 -27.94 -31.37
C ASP A 321 -7.01 -27.49 -31.70
N ALA A 322 -7.19 -26.19 -31.91
CA ALA A 322 -8.31 -25.66 -32.67
C ALA A 322 -7.88 -24.38 -33.37
N ALA A 323 -7.61 -24.51 -34.66
CA ALA A 323 -7.39 -23.42 -35.60
C ALA A 323 -8.64 -22.52 -35.66
N VAL A 324 -8.45 -21.21 -35.49
CA VAL A 324 -9.43 -20.20 -35.89
C VAL A 324 -8.72 -19.10 -36.68
N SER A 325 -9.17 -18.98 -37.93
CA SER A 325 -8.73 -18.08 -38.97
C SER A 325 -8.83 -16.60 -38.57
N ARG A 326 -7.82 -15.81 -38.95
CA ARG A 326 -7.86 -14.35 -38.98
C ARG A 326 -8.27 -13.88 -40.39
N PRO A 327 -9.21 -12.94 -40.54
CA PRO A 327 -9.15 -11.93 -41.59
C PRO A 327 -8.34 -10.73 -41.04
N GLY A 328 -7.37 -10.13 -41.71
CA GLY A 328 -7.37 -9.76 -43.12
C GLY A 328 -7.81 -8.32 -43.25
N ILE A 329 -6.96 -7.35 -42.88
CA ILE A 329 -7.15 -5.94 -43.25
C ILE A 329 -5.81 -5.43 -43.79
N ASP A 330 -5.79 -5.31 -45.11
CA ASP A 330 -4.78 -4.62 -45.89
C ASP A 330 -5.43 -3.40 -46.56
N ARG A 331 -4.64 -2.34 -46.71
CA ARG A 331 -4.83 -1.13 -47.52
C ARG A 331 -5.88 -0.08 -47.12
N LEU A 332 -5.35 1.10 -46.78
CA LEU A 332 -5.51 2.29 -47.63
C LEU A 332 -4.31 3.23 -47.48
N LEU A 333 -3.65 3.48 -48.61
CA LEU A 333 -2.53 4.41 -48.81
C LEU A 333 -3.03 5.73 -49.38
N ALA A 334 -2.24 6.77 -49.13
CA ALA A 334 -1.81 7.85 -50.03
C ALA A 334 -2.48 9.24 -49.97
N GLY A 335 -1.59 10.24 -49.96
CA GLY A 335 -1.84 11.65 -50.33
C GLY A 335 -1.08 12.64 -49.43
N GLN A 336 0.24 12.83 -49.60
CA GLN A 336 0.89 14.00 -50.25
C GLN A 336 0.70 15.34 -49.49
N GLY A 337 1.70 16.20 -49.25
CA GLY A 337 3.04 16.28 -49.81
C GLY A 337 3.89 17.38 -49.14
N ALA A 338 5.04 17.62 -49.78
CA ALA A 338 6.26 18.27 -49.32
C ALA A 338 6.18 19.77 -48.98
N SER A 339 7.13 20.25 -48.16
CA SER A 339 8.07 21.28 -48.62
C SER A 339 9.35 21.38 -47.77
N ARG A 340 10.46 21.57 -48.49
CA ARG A 340 11.85 21.73 -48.04
C ARG A 340 12.13 23.21 -47.75
N THR A 341 12.99 23.52 -46.78
CA THR A 341 13.93 24.65 -46.86
C THR A 341 15.17 24.39 -45.99
N ALA A 342 16.26 25.05 -46.36
CA ALA A 342 17.64 24.66 -46.15
C ALA A 342 18.37 25.36 -44.97
N ARG A 343 19.49 24.73 -44.59
CA ARG A 343 20.70 25.12 -43.82
C ARG A 343 21.15 26.61 -43.89
N PRO A 344 21.95 27.13 -42.92
CA PRO A 344 23.39 26.79 -42.70
C PRO A 344 23.79 26.62 -41.21
N ARG A 345 24.67 25.68 -40.80
CA ARG A 345 26.14 25.56 -40.92
C ARG A 345 26.93 26.78 -40.41
N ILE A 346 27.37 26.72 -39.15
CA ILE A 346 28.52 27.46 -38.61
C ILE A 346 29.38 26.44 -37.85
N GLU A 347 30.68 26.48 -38.12
CA GLU A 347 31.75 25.61 -37.61
C GLU A 347 32.64 26.42 -36.60
N PRO A 348 33.66 25.84 -35.94
CA PRO A 348 33.79 25.86 -34.49
C PRO A 348 34.96 26.73 -33.97
N SER A 349 34.89 27.12 -32.69
CA SER A 349 36.02 27.75 -31.98
C SER A 349 36.75 26.74 -31.10
N LYS A 350 38.06 26.62 -31.36
CA LYS A 350 39.08 25.93 -30.58
C LYS A 350 39.31 26.63 -29.24
N SER A 351 39.59 25.86 -28.19
CA SER A 351 40.46 26.32 -27.10
C SER A 351 41.22 25.13 -26.51
N ASP A 352 42.53 25.20 -26.67
CA ASP A 352 43.54 24.37 -26.02
C ASP A 352 43.49 24.50 -24.49
N THR A 353 43.64 23.40 -23.76
CA THR A 353 44.44 23.41 -22.53
C THR A 353 45.05 22.05 -22.21
N ARG A 354 46.33 21.99 -22.56
CA ARG A 354 47.45 21.17 -22.11
C ARG A 354 47.43 20.67 -20.64
N THR A 355 47.86 19.41 -20.50
CA THR A 355 48.71 18.80 -19.43
C THR A 355 48.19 18.64 -18.00
N ARG A 356 48.11 17.38 -17.53
CA ARG A 356 49.13 16.79 -16.63
C ARG A 356 48.93 15.29 -16.43
N SER A 357 49.93 14.52 -16.85
CA SER A 357 50.16 13.14 -16.41
C SER A 357 50.51 13.09 -14.93
N SER A 358 50.03 12.08 -14.23
CA SER A 358 50.65 11.58 -12.99
C SER A 358 50.46 10.07 -12.93
N ASN A 359 51.52 9.37 -13.33
CA ASN A 359 51.77 7.98 -12.97
C ASN A 359 51.93 7.89 -11.45
N THR A 360 51.32 6.89 -10.83
CA THR A 360 51.77 6.39 -9.54
C THR A 360 51.72 4.87 -9.56
N MET A 361 52.90 4.27 -9.63
CA MET A 361 53.14 2.86 -9.30
C MET A 361 52.85 2.64 -7.81
N ILE A 362 52.08 1.61 -7.46
CA ILE A 362 52.24 0.90 -6.19
C ILE A 362 52.18 -0.62 -6.47
N ARG A 363 53.08 -1.29 -5.76
CA ARG A 363 53.56 -2.66 -5.89
C ARG A 363 52.52 -3.73 -5.59
N ALA A 364 52.81 -4.90 -6.15
CA ALA A 364 52.32 -6.20 -5.73
C ALA A 364 52.59 -6.45 -4.23
N ALA A 365 51.57 -6.95 -3.54
CA ALA A 365 51.70 -7.74 -2.33
C ALA A 365 50.61 -8.81 -2.38
N ASP A 366 51.05 -10.06 -2.39
CA ASP A 366 50.24 -11.24 -2.17
C ASP A 366 49.46 -11.10 -0.85
N ASN A 367 48.16 -11.39 -0.90
CA ASN A 367 47.46 -11.97 0.24
C ASN A 367 46.21 -12.71 -0.22
N ASP A 368 46.38 -14.02 -0.24
CA ASP A 368 45.35 -15.05 -0.32
C ASP A 368 44.50 -14.99 0.97
N TRP A 369 43.27 -14.48 0.89
CA TRP A 369 42.16 -14.75 1.83
C TRP A 369 40.81 -14.20 1.31
N SER A 370 39.78 -15.07 1.30
CA SER A 370 38.33 -14.83 1.12
C SER A 370 37.69 -14.96 -0.29
N ALA A 371 37.58 -16.20 -0.77
CA ALA A 371 36.69 -16.58 -1.87
C ALA A 371 35.18 -16.66 -1.48
N ALA A 372 34.80 -16.37 -0.22
CA ALA A 372 33.43 -16.55 0.26
C ALA A 372 32.59 -15.26 0.36
N SER A 373 33.18 -14.06 0.20
CA SER A 373 32.47 -12.76 0.35
C SER A 373 32.20 -12.04 -0.98
N GLN A 374 32.63 -12.60 -2.11
CA GLN A 374 32.54 -11.96 -3.43
C GLN A 374 31.16 -11.95 -4.13
N PRO A 375 30.19 -12.86 -3.89
CA PRO A 375 28.95 -12.88 -4.66
C PRO A 375 27.93 -11.81 -4.21
N ALA A 376 27.94 -11.44 -2.92
CA ALA A 376 27.00 -10.47 -2.37
C ALA A 376 27.27 -9.05 -2.91
N ASN A 377 28.56 -8.63 -2.95
CA ASN A 377 28.92 -7.29 -3.39
C ASN A 377 28.61 -7.06 -4.88
N ARG A 378 28.87 -8.06 -5.72
CA ARG A 378 28.56 -8.03 -7.16
C ARG A 378 27.07 -8.05 -7.51
N THR A 379 26.22 -8.43 -6.54
CA THR A 379 24.77 -8.41 -6.69
C THR A 379 24.24 -7.02 -6.37
N VAL A 380 24.71 -6.41 -5.27
CA VAL A 380 24.37 -5.04 -4.88
C VAL A 380 24.80 -4.05 -5.96
N GLU A 381 26.04 -4.12 -6.42
CA GLU A 381 26.56 -3.24 -7.49
C GLU A 381 25.73 -3.33 -8.79
N ALA A 382 25.23 -4.53 -9.13
CA ALA A 382 24.42 -4.74 -10.33
C ALA A 382 23.00 -4.15 -10.18
N LEU A 383 22.44 -4.19 -8.97
CA LEU A 383 21.15 -3.60 -8.66
C LEU A 383 21.23 -2.06 -8.60
N GLU A 384 22.28 -1.50 -7.97
CA GLU A 384 22.52 -0.06 -7.91
C GLU A 384 22.70 0.53 -9.32
N LEU A 385 23.51 -0.12 -10.16
CA LEU A 385 23.69 0.32 -11.54
C LEU A 385 22.38 0.26 -12.33
N LEU A 386 21.54 -0.74 -12.07
CA LEU A 386 20.22 -0.87 -12.70
C LEU A 386 19.27 0.25 -12.23
N ASP A 387 19.22 0.53 -10.93
CA ASP A 387 18.45 1.62 -10.33
C ASP A 387 18.81 2.95 -11.00
N ASP A 388 20.10 3.32 -10.99
CA ASP A 388 20.58 4.58 -11.56
C ASP A 388 20.21 4.72 -13.04
N THR A 389 20.35 3.63 -13.79
CA THR A 389 20.03 3.60 -15.23
C THR A 389 18.53 3.78 -15.46
N VAL A 390 17.67 3.10 -14.69
CA VAL A 390 16.20 3.23 -14.80
C VAL A 390 15.75 4.65 -14.44
N PHE A 391 16.24 5.22 -13.34
CA PHE A 391 15.82 6.56 -12.90
C PHE A 391 16.33 7.67 -13.83
N ALA A 392 17.52 7.52 -14.41
CA ALA A 392 18.01 8.43 -15.45
C ALA A 392 17.13 8.34 -16.72
N ALA A 393 16.75 7.14 -17.16
CA ALA A 393 15.86 6.96 -18.30
C ALA A 393 14.49 7.61 -18.06
N LEU A 394 13.88 7.39 -16.89
CA LEU A 394 12.61 8.02 -16.46
C LEU A 394 12.68 9.55 -16.31
N SER A 395 13.90 10.09 -16.23
CA SER A 395 14.14 11.53 -16.17
C SER A 395 14.35 12.16 -17.55
N GLY A 396 14.27 11.37 -18.64
CA GLY A 396 14.40 11.85 -20.01
C GLY A 396 15.75 11.56 -20.67
N SER A 397 16.62 10.75 -20.07
CA SER A 397 17.93 10.42 -20.67
C SER A 397 17.81 9.29 -21.71
N GLU A 398 18.03 9.62 -22.99
CA GLU A 398 18.04 8.65 -24.10
C GLU A 398 19.19 7.65 -23.98
N THR A 399 20.39 8.11 -23.59
CA THR A 399 21.56 7.25 -23.39
C THR A 399 21.35 6.24 -22.25
N ALA A 400 20.66 6.63 -21.18
CA ALA A 400 20.30 5.72 -20.10
C ALA A 400 19.24 4.70 -20.54
N LEU A 401 18.31 5.09 -21.41
CA LEU A 401 17.30 4.19 -21.94
C LEU A 401 17.91 3.11 -22.85
N ASP A 402 18.84 3.49 -23.74
CA ASP A 402 19.59 2.53 -24.55
C ASP A 402 20.44 1.60 -23.68
N ARG A 403 21.05 2.14 -22.63
CA ARG A 403 21.80 1.34 -21.65
C ARG A 403 20.88 0.36 -20.92
N LEU A 404 19.67 0.77 -20.54
CA LEU A 404 18.69 -0.09 -19.86
C LEU A 404 18.31 -1.30 -20.73
N LYS A 405 18.09 -1.09 -22.04
CA LYS A 405 17.74 -2.15 -23.00
C LYS A 405 18.81 -3.25 -23.06
N GLN A 406 20.09 -2.92 -22.81
CA GLN A 406 21.20 -3.88 -22.75
C GLN A 406 21.44 -4.44 -21.34
N LEU A 407 21.32 -3.59 -20.32
CA LEU A 407 21.61 -3.92 -18.93
C LEU A 407 20.56 -4.86 -18.34
N TRP A 408 19.28 -4.65 -18.62
CA TRP A 408 18.20 -5.44 -18.04
C TRP A 408 18.28 -6.94 -18.36
N PRO A 409 18.41 -7.38 -19.64
CA PRO A 409 18.56 -8.80 -19.96
C PRO A 409 19.81 -9.42 -19.32
N THR A 410 20.91 -8.66 -19.25
CA THR A 410 22.17 -9.11 -18.66
C THR A 410 22.03 -9.33 -17.14
N THR A 411 21.43 -8.36 -16.43
CA THR A 411 21.18 -8.47 -15.00
C THR A 411 20.16 -9.57 -14.70
N LEU A 412 19.14 -9.73 -15.54
CA LEU A 412 18.14 -10.82 -15.42
C LEU A 412 18.77 -12.20 -15.61
N ALA A 413 19.65 -12.37 -16.59
CA ALA A 413 20.39 -13.61 -16.79
C ALA A 413 21.34 -13.92 -15.61
N LYS A 414 21.93 -12.88 -15.01
CA LYS A 414 22.90 -13.00 -13.90
C LYS A 414 22.24 -13.31 -12.56
N LEU A 415 21.17 -12.59 -12.21
CA LEU A 415 20.53 -12.64 -10.88
C LEU A 415 19.29 -13.54 -10.84
N GLY A 416 18.68 -13.80 -11.99
CA GLY A 416 17.46 -14.57 -12.11
C GLY A 416 16.19 -13.76 -11.77
N PRO A 417 15.01 -14.26 -12.20
CA PRO A 417 13.75 -13.54 -12.09
C PRO A 417 13.26 -13.37 -10.64
N SER A 418 13.58 -14.30 -9.73
CA SER A 418 13.15 -14.23 -8.33
C SER A 418 13.78 -13.05 -7.59
N GLN A 419 15.04 -12.72 -7.88
CA GLN A 419 15.76 -11.62 -7.22
C GLN A 419 15.36 -10.25 -7.77
N LEU A 420 14.94 -10.17 -9.04
CA LEU A 420 14.60 -8.90 -9.70
C LEU A 420 13.10 -8.56 -9.69
N ASN A 421 12.21 -9.49 -9.33
CA ASN A 421 10.77 -9.27 -9.43
C ASN A 421 10.30 -8.06 -8.61
N GLU A 422 10.83 -7.87 -7.41
CA GLU A 422 10.48 -6.74 -6.54
C GLU A 422 10.94 -5.41 -7.15
N SER A 423 12.21 -5.31 -7.58
CA SER A 423 12.74 -4.13 -8.27
C SER A 423 11.98 -3.84 -9.56
N ARG A 424 11.65 -4.87 -10.36
CA ARG A 424 10.87 -4.74 -11.60
C ARG A 424 9.51 -4.11 -11.33
N GLU A 425 8.80 -4.60 -10.32
CA GLU A 425 7.49 -4.07 -9.95
C GLU A 425 7.59 -2.60 -9.53
N HIS A 426 8.62 -2.26 -8.73
CA HIS A 426 8.88 -0.90 -8.32
C HIS A 426 9.15 0.04 -9.50
N TYR A 427 9.98 -0.38 -10.46
CA TYR A 427 10.27 0.40 -11.68
C TYR A 427 9.02 0.61 -12.54
N ILE A 428 8.20 -0.43 -12.73
CA ILE A 428 6.95 -0.33 -13.49
C ILE A 428 6.00 0.67 -12.81
N ARG A 429 5.82 0.57 -11.48
CA ARG A 429 5.00 1.54 -10.73
C ARG A 429 5.50 2.96 -10.92
N ARG A 430 6.82 3.16 -10.85
CA ARG A 430 7.44 4.48 -11.02
C ARG A 430 7.27 5.01 -12.45
N ALA A 431 7.48 4.18 -13.45
CA ALA A 431 7.30 4.54 -14.86
C ALA A 431 5.86 4.96 -15.16
N LEU A 432 4.87 4.18 -14.70
CA LEU A 432 3.45 4.51 -14.85
C LEU A 432 3.07 5.80 -14.12
N ALA A 433 3.64 6.05 -12.94
CA ALA A 433 3.44 7.31 -12.21
C ALA A 433 4.01 8.51 -12.99
N THR A 434 5.21 8.39 -13.55
CA THR A 434 5.83 9.41 -14.41
C THR A 434 4.98 9.68 -15.65
N TYR A 435 4.54 8.63 -16.35
CA TYR A 435 3.67 8.75 -17.53
C TYR A 435 2.37 9.50 -17.21
N ARG A 436 1.67 9.11 -16.14
CA ARG A 436 0.43 9.79 -15.71
C ARG A 436 0.66 11.25 -15.38
N LYS A 437 1.77 11.57 -14.70
CA LYS A 437 2.14 12.94 -14.36
C LYS A 437 2.38 13.79 -15.61
N CYS A 438 3.10 13.26 -16.60
CA CYS A 438 3.34 13.96 -17.87
C CYS A 438 2.04 14.21 -18.66
N ASN A 439 1.04 13.34 -18.51
CA ASN A 439 -0.25 13.48 -19.20
C ASN A 439 -1.31 14.28 -18.43
N SER A 440 -1.14 14.52 -17.12
CA SER A 440 -2.12 15.26 -16.31
C SER A 440 -1.99 16.79 -16.42
N GLU A 441 -0.85 17.30 -16.88
CA GLU A 441 -0.56 18.74 -16.99
C GLU A 441 -0.40 19.15 -18.47
N PRO A 442 -1.50 19.44 -19.20
CA PRO A 442 -1.45 19.70 -20.65
C PRO A 442 -0.58 20.90 -21.04
N GLU A 443 -0.42 21.89 -20.14
CA GLU A 443 0.45 23.06 -20.37
C GLU A 443 1.94 22.77 -20.24
N LYS A 444 2.32 21.64 -19.63
CA LYS A 444 3.71 21.20 -19.40
C LYS A 444 3.95 19.79 -19.92
N GLN A 445 3.26 19.43 -21.00
CA GLN A 445 3.32 18.09 -21.55
C GLN A 445 4.72 17.79 -22.10
N ASP A 446 5.53 17.12 -21.29
CA ASP A 446 6.83 16.60 -21.69
C ASP A 446 6.64 15.25 -22.40
N ALA A 447 6.30 15.34 -23.69
CA ALA A 447 6.00 14.17 -24.52
C ALA A 447 7.18 13.19 -24.61
N ALA A 448 8.42 13.70 -24.64
CA ALA A 448 9.62 12.88 -24.67
C ALA A 448 9.76 12.06 -23.39
N ARG A 449 9.52 12.68 -22.23
CA ARG A 449 9.56 11.98 -20.94
C ARG A 449 8.42 10.97 -20.78
N ALA A 450 7.23 11.29 -21.27
CA ALA A 450 6.11 10.34 -21.32
C ALA A 450 6.45 9.12 -22.17
N GLN A 451 7.07 9.33 -23.33
CA GLN A 451 7.54 8.27 -24.22
C GLN A 451 8.61 7.40 -23.55
N HIS A 452 9.61 8.00 -22.90
CA HIS A 452 10.63 7.25 -22.16
C HIS A 452 10.03 6.39 -21.04
N ALA A 453 9.01 6.89 -20.34
CA ALA A 453 8.34 6.11 -19.30
C ALA A 453 7.69 4.84 -19.87
N ILE A 454 7.11 4.90 -21.07
CA ILE A 454 6.56 3.72 -21.76
C ILE A 454 7.69 2.80 -22.23
N GLU A 455 8.76 3.33 -22.81
CA GLU A 455 9.88 2.52 -23.27
C GLU A 455 10.62 1.80 -22.13
N VAL A 456 10.71 2.40 -20.94
CA VAL A 456 11.20 1.73 -19.74
C VAL A 456 10.31 0.52 -19.39
N VAL A 457 8.99 0.65 -19.50
CA VAL A 457 8.07 -0.48 -19.27
C VAL A 457 8.33 -1.59 -20.29
N CYS A 458 8.39 -1.27 -21.59
CA CYS A 458 8.68 -2.25 -22.65
C CYS A 458 10.01 -2.98 -22.42
N ALA A 459 11.08 -2.22 -22.11
CA ALA A 459 12.40 -2.80 -21.84
C ALA A 459 12.38 -3.81 -20.67
N LEU A 460 11.60 -3.55 -19.62
CA LEU A 460 11.47 -4.46 -18.47
C LEU A 460 10.65 -5.73 -18.76
N PHE A 461 9.79 -5.70 -19.79
CA PHE A 461 9.07 -6.87 -20.30
C PHE A 461 9.84 -7.65 -21.37
N GLY A 462 10.93 -7.08 -21.90
CA GLY A 462 11.73 -7.67 -22.97
C GLY A 462 11.12 -7.49 -24.36
N GLU A 463 10.33 -6.43 -24.55
CA GLU A 463 9.71 -6.04 -25.82
C GLU A 463 10.50 -4.95 -26.56
#